data_AF-A0A855X9Z8-F1
#
_entry.id   AF-A0A855X9Z8-F1
#
_cell.length_a   1.000
_cell.length_b   1.000
_cell.length_c   1.000
_cell.angle_alpha   90.00
_cell.angle_beta   90.00
_cell.angle_gamma   90.00
#
_symmetry.space_group_name_H-M   'P 1'
#
loop_
_entity.id
_entity.type
_entity.pdbx_description
1 polymer ?
#
loop_
_entity_poly.entity_id
_entity_poly.type
_entity_poly.pdbx_seq_one_letter_code
_entity_poly.pdbx_strand_id
1 'polypeptide(L)'
;MAHSLRFVRTAALVVLLPAAMTLAGNALIFPGSPPMTEQNNTATSWSERIPGEIYSVYAHHMAPAYAPVQVYWSWSPAGGVAGSWMPMGPTAAPPAANYWNPTLGSQTNGGFIMGATAFTSATPFIAGGMTATYMTNTPGGGAPFIAPTPLNVNMVANQWFDYPSVTSVDLPMIPLPMGGTATFAWVQYTDNDGDPGGDGNFFNDAADRFGIWTSSTNTLGAPFPYPAITPPVAIGVNMPVWRVPAGVKPALDYAGPAGNPFMPPGSIYCAWRDVTNGTVMLSTNPMPTGGAAWSPPVAVQAGIMPLPVNLVPGIVVANTVGLAVDKGMSPVCPTMAYLVWDALNTGGDADIYFSFSPAGGAPGSWSAPVRINQDPTTVLRDQWAPSISLDPNIGFITVTYYDRRRDPANTSVEVWTSVSKDCGITWKDCMVSRVGPFPPATTIAGASGLYTGMYLSSDQSLINPWGASWNDGRNGMDQDVQFEFVLACDNDNDGWPDTLDNCPNIANPGQKDSDGDGIGDACCCVGTTGNVNYVGIVDLADLSALVSYLTGGGYALPCPNEANVNAVGIIDLADLSALVSYLTGGGYLLPPCP
;
A
#
# COMPACT_ATOMS: atom_id res chain seq x y z
N MET A 1 10.46 -5.92 -51.74
CA MET A 1 9.42 -6.92 -51.41
C MET A 1 9.61 -7.30 -49.97
N ALA A 2 8.55 -7.13 -49.19
CA ALA A 2 8.51 -7.25 -47.74
C ALA A 2 8.50 -8.71 -47.30
N HIS A 3 9.26 -9.05 -46.25
CA HIS A 3 8.99 -10.20 -45.39
C HIS A 3 9.19 -9.81 -43.92
N SER A 4 8.09 -9.29 -43.36
CA SER A 4 7.57 -9.51 -42.00
C SER A 4 8.45 -10.28 -41.00
N LEU A 5 8.98 -9.57 -39.99
CA LEU A 5 9.25 -10.14 -38.67
C LEU A 5 7.93 -10.16 -37.87
N ARG A 6 7.41 -11.36 -37.60
CA ARG A 6 6.34 -11.55 -36.61
C ARG A 6 6.96 -11.59 -35.22
N PHE A 7 6.62 -10.64 -34.37
CA PHE A 7 6.82 -10.77 -32.92
C PHE A 7 5.80 -11.76 -32.37
N VAL A 8 6.28 -12.89 -31.86
CA VAL A 8 5.50 -13.78 -30.99
C VAL A 8 5.66 -13.25 -29.56
N ARG A 9 4.55 -12.90 -28.94
CA ARG A 9 4.47 -12.58 -27.50
C ARG A 9 4.50 -13.90 -26.71
N THR A 10 5.48 -14.05 -25.82
CA THR A 10 5.38 -14.82 -24.57
C THR A 10 6.57 -14.49 -23.65
N ALA A 11 6.33 -14.62 -22.35
CA ALA A 11 7.09 -14.10 -21.21
C ALA A 11 8.51 -14.66 -21.02
N ALA A 12 9.35 -13.85 -20.35
CA ALA A 12 10.37 -14.20 -19.34
C ALA A 12 11.48 -13.13 -19.37
N LEU A 13 11.41 -12.14 -18.46
CA LEU A 13 12.53 -11.25 -18.20
C LEU A 13 13.37 -11.87 -17.07
N VAL A 14 14.28 -12.76 -17.45
CA VAL A 14 15.38 -13.20 -16.57
C VAL A 14 16.41 -12.07 -16.57
N VAL A 15 16.53 -11.36 -15.46
CA VAL A 15 17.58 -10.34 -15.27
C VAL A 15 18.74 -11.00 -14.53
N LEU A 16 19.82 -11.28 -15.27
CA LEU A 16 21.14 -11.57 -14.71
C LEU A 16 21.70 -10.26 -14.12
N LEU A 17 21.90 -10.22 -12.79
CA LEU A 17 22.55 -9.10 -12.09
C LEU A 17 24.07 -9.32 -12.04
N PRO A 18 24.90 -8.34 -12.49
CA PRO A 18 26.27 -8.23 -12.02
C PRO A 18 26.32 -7.54 -10.65
N ALA A 19 27.11 -8.11 -9.74
CA ALA A 19 27.26 -7.77 -8.32
C ALA A 19 27.91 -6.40 -8.00
N ALA A 20 27.51 -5.31 -8.65
CA ALA A 20 28.09 -3.98 -8.44
C ALA A 20 27.08 -2.80 -8.47
N MET A 21 25.84 -3.02 -8.02
CA MET A 21 24.90 -1.94 -7.68
C MET A 21 24.43 -2.10 -6.24
N THR A 22 25.35 -1.97 -5.28
CA THR A 22 25.00 -1.63 -3.91
C THR A 22 24.52 -0.17 -3.88
N LEU A 23 23.36 0.08 -3.24
CA LEU A 23 22.85 1.40 -2.76
C LEU A 23 21.81 2.21 -3.58
N ALA A 24 21.09 1.67 -4.55
CA ALA A 24 19.90 2.37 -5.08
C ALA A 24 18.66 1.47 -5.06
N GLY A 25 18.01 1.39 -3.88
CA GLY A 25 16.61 0.97 -3.80
C GLY A 25 15.73 1.96 -4.57
N ASN A 26 14.51 1.55 -4.88
CA ASN A 26 13.51 2.29 -5.68
C ASN A 26 13.02 3.59 -4.99
N ALA A 27 13.93 4.54 -4.75
CA ALA A 27 13.59 5.84 -4.22
C ALA A 27 12.77 6.62 -5.27
N LEU A 28 11.63 7.17 -4.85
CA LEU A 28 10.79 8.02 -5.70
C LEU A 28 11.49 9.33 -6.04
N ILE A 29 12.44 9.75 -5.21
CA ILE A 29 13.13 11.04 -5.26
C ILE A 29 14.64 10.85 -5.07
N PHE A 30 15.42 11.74 -5.69
CA PHE A 30 16.87 11.61 -5.88
C PHE A 30 17.67 11.46 -4.57
N PRO A 31 18.73 10.61 -4.55
CA PRO A 31 19.72 10.51 -3.46
C PRO A 31 20.65 11.75 -3.34
N GLY A 32 20.14 12.93 -3.72
CA GLY A 32 20.83 14.21 -3.69
C GLY A 32 19.93 15.35 -3.21
N SER A 33 18.81 15.03 -2.56
CA SER A 33 18.11 16.00 -1.70
C SER A 33 19.13 16.63 -0.76
N PRO A 34 19.13 17.97 -0.58
CA PRO A 34 19.98 18.58 0.43
C PRO A 34 19.69 17.90 1.77
N PRO A 35 20.69 17.65 2.63
CA PRO A 35 20.55 16.91 3.89
C PRO A 35 19.71 17.62 4.99
N MET A 36 18.82 18.52 4.59
CA MET A 36 17.92 19.31 5.43
C MET A 36 16.50 19.39 4.85
N THR A 37 16.15 18.64 3.79
CA THR A 37 14.79 18.63 3.24
C THR A 37 13.98 17.47 3.83
N GLU A 38 12.95 17.76 4.62
CA GLU A 38 12.04 16.71 5.11
C GLU A 38 10.94 16.43 4.06
N GLN A 39 10.85 15.21 3.56
CA GLN A 39 9.72 14.77 2.72
C GLN A 39 8.82 13.86 3.54
N ASN A 40 7.60 14.32 3.79
CA ASN A 40 6.66 13.58 4.61
C ASN A 40 5.36 13.39 3.84
N ASN A 41 4.52 12.49 4.35
CA ASN A 41 3.12 12.43 3.99
C ASN A 41 2.88 12.05 2.53
N THR A 42 3.43 10.91 2.11
CA THR A 42 3.19 10.37 0.78
C THR A 42 1.80 9.74 0.61
N ALA A 43 1.23 9.91 -0.59
CA ALA A 43 0.15 9.09 -1.11
C ALA A 43 0.46 8.67 -2.54
N THR A 44 0.10 7.45 -2.90
CA THR A 44 0.28 6.90 -4.27
C THR A 44 -1.06 6.48 -4.85
N SER A 45 -1.18 6.61 -6.17
CA SER A 45 -2.31 6.05 -6.91
C SER A 45 -1.93 5.63 -8.33
N TRP A 46 -2.59 4.61 -8.85
CA TRP A 46 -2.40 4.11 -10.22
C TRP A 46 -3.32 4.78 -11.23
N SER A 47 -2.84 4.88 -12.47
CA SER A 47 -3.68 5.32 -13.58
C SER A 47 -4.69 4.25 -13.97
N GLU A 48 -5.97 4.59 -13.88
CA GLU A 48 -7.07 3.74 -14.34
C GLU A 48 -7.19 3.66 -15.88
N ARG A 49 -6.51 4.58 -16.60
CA ARG A 49 -6.58 4.67 -18.07
C ARG A 49 -5.34 4.14 -18.78
N ILE A 50 -4.15 4.36 -18.20
CA ILE A 50 -2.88 3.97 -18.80
C ILE A 50 -2.24 2.92 -17.88
N PRO A 51 -2.41 1.63 -18.20
CA PRO A 51 -1.86 0.57 -17.38
C PRO A 51 -0.35 0.70 -17.20
N GLY A 52 0.12 0.58 -15.97
CA GLY A 52 1.53 0.72 -15.63
C GLY A 52 1.99 2.15 -15.33
N GLU A 53 1.12 3.15 -15.34
CA GLU A 53 1.48 4.47 -14.82
C GLU A 53 1.16 4.62 -13.33
N ILE A 54 2.12 5.12 -12.55
CA ILE A 54 1.97 5.41 -11.11
C ILE A 54 2.23 6.86 -10.82
N TYR A 55 1.41 7.45 -9.96
CA TYR A 55 1.56 8.80 -9.49
C TYR A 55 1.73 8.80 -7.98
N SER A 56 2.61 9.67 -7.50
CA SER A 56 2.83 9.91 -6.08
C SER A 56 2.72 11.39 -5.79
N VAL A 57 2.17 11.73 -4.64
CA VAL A 57 2.14 13.09 -4.11
C VAL A 57 2.73 13.08 -2.72
N TYR A 58 3.47 14.12 -2.36
CA TYR A 58 4.19 14.20 -1.09
C TYR A 58 4.37 15.65 -0.66
N ALA A 59 4.45 15.89 0.65
CA ALA A 59 4.77 17.19 1.20
C ALA A 59 6.30 17.31 1.31
N HIS A 60 6.86 18.42 0.83
CA HIS A 60 8.29 18.68 0.87
C HIS A 60 8.59 19.96 1.66
N HIS A 61 9.36 19.83 2.73
CA HIS A 61 9.88 20.94 3.51
C HIS A 61 11.21 21.41 2.90
N MET A 62 11.24 22.67 2.44
CA MET A 62 12.49 23.30 2.02
C MET A 62 13.16 23.97 3.22
N ALA A 63 14.44 23.69 3.45
CA ALA A 63 15.24 24.46 4.40
C ALA A 63 15.57 25.88 3.85
N PRO A 64 15.74 26.89 4.73
CA PRO A 64 15.65 26.83 6.19
C PRO A 64 14.19 26.79 6.68
N ALA A 65 13.99 26.37 7.94
CA ALA A 65 12.74 26.05 8.68
C ALA A 65 11.57 27.06 8.67
N TYR A 66 11.58 28.02 7.75
CA TYR A 66 10.56 29.05 7.54
C TYR A 66 10.09 29.15 6.08
N ALA A 67 10.58 28.30 5.17
CA ALA A 67 10.03 28.22 3.81
C ALA A 67 8.68 27.49 3.81
N PRO A 68 7.73 27.88 2.96
CA PRO A 68 6.42 27.26 2.92
C PRO A 68 6.52 25.79 2.49
N VAL A 69 5.91 24.88 3.25
CA VAL A 69 5.77 23.46 2.87
C VAL A 69 4.95 23.39 1.58
N GLN A 70 5.53 22.82 0.53
CA GLN A 70 4.86 22.68 -0.76
C GLN A 70 4.49 21.22 -1.01
N VAL A 71 3.38 21.00 -1.73
CA VAL A 71 3.07 19.66 -2.25
C VAL A 71 3.75 19.50 -3.60
N TYR A 72 4.49 18.41 -3.68
CA TYR A 72 5.14 17.91 -4.86
C TYR A 72 4.43 16.68 -5.39
N TRP A 73 4.74 16.33 -6.61
CA TRP A 73 4.28 15.10 -7.21
C TRP A 73 5.38 14.48 -8.07
N SER A 74 5.28 13.18 -8.28
CA SER A 74 6.12 12.43 -9.19
C SER A 74 5.25 11.43 -9.95
N TRP A 75 5.76 11.03 -11.11
CA TRP A 75 5.10 10.03 -11.93
C TRP A 75 6.12 9.08 -12.52
N SER A 76 5.72 7.82 -12.68
CA SER A 76 6.48 6.84 -13.43
C SER A 76 5.65 6.29 -14.62
N PRO A 77 6.16 6.35 -15.87
CA PRO A 77 5.59 5.63 -17.01
C PRO A 77 5.80 4.12 -16.99
N ALA A 78 6.71 3.62 -16.16
CA ALA A 78 7.15 2.23 -16.19
C ALA A 78 6.84 1.49 -14.88
N GLY A 79 5.67 1.75 -14.30
CA GLY A 79 5.17 1.01 -13.14
C GLY A 79 5.98 1.21 -11.87
N GLY A 80 6.75 2.28 -11.74
CA GLY A 80 7.56 2.54 -10.57
C GLY A 80 8.88 1.77 -10.55
N VAL A 81 9.30 1.19 -11.68
CA VAL A 81 10.64 0.62 -11.86
C VAL A 81 11.71 1.64 -11.49
N ALA A 82 12.78 1.20 -10.81
CA ALA A 82 13.92 2.04 -10.45
C ALA A 82 14.39 2.93 -11.62
N GLY A 83 14.57 4.22 -11.35
CA GLY A 83 15.02 5.20 -12.34
C GLY A 83 13.96 5.65 -13.36
N SER A 84 12.74 5.10 -13.32
CA SER A 84 11.64 5.58 -14.19
C SER A 84 10.88 6.78 -13.63
N TRP A 85 11.07 7.08 -12.35
CA TRP A 85 10.40 8.18 -11.67
C TRP A 85 10.86 9.53 -12.20
N MET A 86 9.88 10.33 -12.59
CA MET A 86 10.04 11.70 -13.04
C MET A 86 9.53 12.62 -11.92
N PRO A 87 10.42 13.23 -11.11
CA PRO A 87 9.99 14.21 -10.14
C PRO A 87 9.54 15.47 -10.86
N MET A 88 8.38 15.98 -10.45
CA MET A 88 7.79 17.19 -11.00
C MET A 88 7.90 18.31 -9.98
N GLY A 89 7.90 19.55 -10.47
CA GLY A 89 7.91 20.74 -9.63
C GLY A 89 6.71 20.82 -8.69
N PRO A 90 6.69 21.80 -7.77
CA PRO A 90 5.56 21.96 -6.87
C PRO A 90 4.28 22.12 -7.69
N THR A 91 3.16 21.64 -7.14
CA THR A 91 1.83 21.96 -7.67
C THR A 91 1.69 23.48 -7.86
N ALA A 92 0.79 23.93 -8.75
CA ALA A 92 0.58 25.35 -9.06
C ALA A 92 -0.06 26.13 -7.89
N ALA A 93 0.53 26.04 -6.70
CA ALA A 93 0.04 26.55 -5.44
C ALA A 93 0.43 28.02 -5.23
N PRO A 94 -0.38 28.78 -4.46
CA PRO A 94 -0.01 30.11 -4.01
C PRO A 94 1.30 30.08 -3.19
N PRO A 95 2.26 30.97 -3.46
CA PRO A 95 3.63 30.91 -2.91
C PRO A 95 3.78 31.19 -1.40
N ALA A 96 2.68 31.25 -0.63
CA ALA A 96 2.69 31.65 0.79
C ALA A 96 1.96 30.67 1.74
N ALA A 97 1.49 29.51 1.26
CA ALA A 97 0.79 28.53 2.08
C ALA A 97 1.67 27.30 2.39
N ASN A 98 1.59 26.81 3.63
CA ASN A 98 2.15 25.51 4.03
C ASN A 98 1.11 24.43 3.73
N TYR A 99 1.50 23.31 3.11
CA TYR A 99 0.60 22.20 2.78
C TYR A 99 1.00 20.90 3.47
N TRP A 100 0.02 20.17 4.02
CA TRP A 100 0.23 18.93 4.77
C TRP A 100 -0.76 17.86 4.33
N ASN A 101 -0.37 16.60 4.58
CA ASN A 101 -1.21 15.43 4.43
C ASN A 101 -1.87 15.31 3.04
N PRO A 102 -1.09 15.38 1.94
CA PRO A 102 -1.64 15.21 0.62
C PRO A 102 -2.19 13.79 0.46
N THR A 103 -3.29 13.69 -0.26
CA THR A 103 -3.97 12.46 -0.64
C THR A 103 -4.24 12.49 -2.14
N LEU A 104 -4.33 11.32 -2.75
CA LEU A 104 -4.50 11.17 -4.18
C LEU A 104 -5.64 10.20 -4.47
N GLY A 105 -6.51 10.58 -5.40
CA GLY A 105 -7.55 9.71 -5.95
C GLY A 105 -7.45 9.68 -7.47
N SER A 106 -7.50 8.48 -8.04
CA SER A 106 -7.62 8.26 -9.47
C SER A 106 -9.01 8.65 -9.98
N GLN A 107 -9.06 9.11 -11.24
CA GLN A 107 -10.28 9.28 -12.02
C GLN A 107 -10.28 8.25 -13.15
N THR A 108 -11.44 7.66 -13.42
CA THR A 108 -11.63 6.67 -14.50
C THR A 108 -11.25 7.20 -15.89
N ASN A 109 -11.34 8.52 -16.09
CA ASN A 109 -10.92 9.18 -17.33
C ASN A 109 -9.38 9.32 -17.48
N GLY A 110 -8.60 8.75 -16.55
CA GLY A 110 -7.15 8.83 -16.50
C GLY A 110 -6.62 10.13 -15.94
N GLY A 111 -7.42 10.86 -15.17
CA GLY A 111 -6.97 12.02 -14.43
C GLY A 111 -6.72 11.69 -12.96
N PHE A 112 -6.15 12.63 -12.22
CA PHE A 112 -5.95 12.51 -10.78
C PHE A 112 -6.54 13.71 -10.06
N ILE A 113 -7.01 13.49 -8.83
CA ILE A 113 -7.47 14.54 -7.94
C ILE A 113 -6.66 14.43 -6.66
N MET A 114 -6.08 15.55 -6.27
CA MET A 114 -5.33 15.68 -5.03
C MET A 114 -6.14 16.46 -4.02
N GLY A 115 -6.12 16.00 -2.77
CA GLY A 115 -6.55 16.76 -1.61
C GLY A 115 -5.34 17.08 -0.71
N ALA A 116 -5.26 18.26 -0.13
CA ALA A 116 -4.26 18.58 0.89
C ALA A 116 -4.79 19.64 1.86
N THR A 117 -4.36 19.59 3.12
CA THR A 117 -4.61 20.65 4.11
C THR A 117 -3.62 21.78 3.89
N ALA A 118 -4.03 23.05 3.93
CA ALA A 118 -3.13 24.19 3.93
C ALA A 118 -3.31 25.18 5.08
N PHE A 119 -2.22 25.87 5.42
CA PHE A 119 -2.09 26.85 6.51
C PHE A 119 -1.56 28.19 5.98
N THR A 120 -2.04 29.30 6.55
CA THR A 120 -1.82 30.66 6.03
C THR A 120 -0.77 31.50 6.78
N SER A 121 0.01 30.96 7.73
CA SER A 121 1.15 31.71 8.33
C SER A 121 2.25 30.83 8.95
N ALA A 122 3.46 31.39 9.05
CA ALA A 122 4.64 30.76 9.63
C ALA A 122 4.78 31.10 11.13
N THR A 123 4.40 30.14 11.98
CA THR A 123 4.72 30.01 13.44
C THR A 123 4.46 31.19 14.40
N PRO A 124 4.13 30.92 15.68
CA PRO A 124 3.76 29.62 16.25
C PRO A 124 2.29 29.32 15.95
N PHE A 125 1.88 28.06 16.09
CA PHE A 125 0.56 27.45 15.86
C PHE A 125 -0.67 28.13 16.52
N ILE A 126 -0.54 29.36 17.03
CA ILE A 126 -1.16 29.82 18.26
C ILE A 126 -1.97 31.12 18.08
N ALA A 127 -1.96 31.78 16.90
CA ALA A 127 -2.73 33.03 16.76
C ALA A 127 -3.33 33.22 15.35
N GLY A 128 -4.52 32.67 15.13
CA GLY A 128 -5.40 33.09 14.02
C GLY A 128 -5.89 31.98 13.07
N GLY A 129 -6.19 30.78 13.57
CA GLY A 129 -6.48 29.59 12.77
C GLY A 129 -7.57 29.77 11.70
N MET A 130 -7.17 29.60 10.43
CA MET A 130 -8.01 29.13 9.33
C MET A 130 -7.15 28.24 8.43
N THR A 131 -7.52 26.97 8.37
CA THR A 131 -6.93 25.98 7.48
C THR A 131 -7.89 25.71 6.32
N ALA A 132 -7.44 25.16 5.20
CA ALA A 132 -8.35 24.77 4.12
C ALA A 132 -7.91 23.46 3.47
N THR A 133 -8.88 22.68 3.03
CA THR A 133 -8.63 21.55 2.14
C THR A 133 -8.67 22.07 0.71
N TYR A 134 -7.64 21.80 -0.07
CA TYR A 134 -7.57 22.25 -1.47
C TYR A 134 -7.67 21.08 -2.41
N MET A 135 -8.25 21.34 -3.58
CA MET A 135 -8.35 20.37 -4.65
C MET A 135 -7.61 20.85 -5.88
N THR A 136 -6.81 19.97 -6.48
CA THR A 136 -6.27 20.18 -7.82
C THR A 136 -6.39 18.90 -8.62
N ASN A 137 -6.46 19.01 -9.95
CA ASN A 137 -6.50 17.86 -10.82
C ASN A 137 -5.44 17.92 -11.93
N THR A 138 -5.11 16.73 -12.42
CA THR A 138 -4.27 16.51 -13.60
C THR A 138 -5.13 15.80 -14.65
N PRO A 139 -5.60 16.49 -15.69
CA PRO A 139 -6.33 15.86 -16.78
C PRO A 139 -5.40 14.96 -17.62
N GLY A 140 -5.67 13.65 -17.67
CA GLY A 140 -4.97 12.74 -18.57
C GLY A 140 -3.56 12.31 -18.13
N GLY A 141 -3.33 12.18 -16.83
CA GLY A 141 -2.18 11.50 -16.25
C GLY A 141 -0.90 12.32 -16.30
N GLY A 142 -0.33 12.62 -17.46
CA GLY A 142 0.97 13.27 -17.56
C GLY A 142 0.97 14.80 -17.47
N ALA A 143 -0.20 15.43 -17.29
CA ALA A 143 -0.30 16.89 -17.24
C ALA A 143 0.08 17.44 -15.85
N PRO A 144 0.65 18.66 -15.78
CA PRO A 144 0.82 19.33 -14.49
C PRO A 144 -0.52 19.52 -13.77
N PHE A 145 -0.52 19.36 -12.45
CA PHE A 145 -1.64 19.74 -11.61
C PHE A 145 -1.98 21.21 -11.84
N ILE A 146 -3.26 21.51 -12.00
CA ILE A 146 -3.75 22.88 -12.21
C ILE A 146 -3.74 23.69 -10.90
N ALA A 147 -4.12 24.97 -10.97
CA ALA A 147 -4.23 25.82 -9.79
C ALA A 147 -5.24 25.23 -8.78
N PRO A 148 -4.89 25.16 -7.48
CA PRO A 148 -5.74 24.58 -6.47
C PRO A 148 -6.99 25.44 -6.26
N THR A 149 -8.12 24.79 -6.08
CA THR A 149 -9.37 25.43 -5.64
C THR A 149 -9.54 25.20 -4.14
N PRO A 150 -9.61 26.27 -3.32
CA PRO A 150 -9.95 26.12 -1.91
C PRO A 150 -11.37 25.56 -1.79
N LEU A 151 -11.52 24.45 -1.07
CA LEU A 151 -12.79 24.15 -0.43
C LEU A 151 -12.87 25.18 0.70
N ASN A 152 -13.58 26.30 0.49
CA ASN A 152 -13.85 27.29 1.55
C ASN A 152 -14.86 26.68 2.52
N VAL A 153 -14.40 25.69 3.27
CA VAL A 153 -15.10 25.03 4.36
C VAL A 153 -15.16 26.04 5.49
N ASN A 154 -16.33 26.68 5.65
CA ASN A 154 -16.73 27.53 6.77
C ASN A 154 -15.55 27.98 7.66
N MET A 155 -14.74 28.90 7.16
CA MET A 155 -13.51 29.36 7.80
C MET A 155 -13.88 30.22 9.01
N VAL A 156 -14.30 29.59 10.10
CA VAL A 156 -14.49 30.24 11.39
C VAL A 156 -13.14 30.25 12.08
N ALA A 157 -12.80 31.34 12.78
CA ALA A 157 -11.60 31.38 13.59
C ALA A 157 -11.59 30.20 14.58
N ASN A 158 -10.39 29.70 14.92
CA ASN A 158 -10.16 28.62 15.87
C ASN A 158 -10.57 27.22 15.40
N GLN A 159 -10.33 26.90 14.11
CA GLN A 159 -10.56 25.57 13.55
C GLN A 159 -9.33 25.01 12.84
N TRP A 160 -9.11 23.71 12.99
CA TRP A 160 -8.02 22.95 12.36
C TRP A 160 -8.59 21.81 11.51
N PHE A 161 -8.14 21.68 10.27
CA PHE A 161 -8.49 20.58 9.38
C PHE A 161 -7.31 19.62 9.24
N ASP A 162 -7.58 18.32 9.23
CA ASP A 162 -6.52 17.32 9.12
C ASP A 162 -6.94 16.04 8.37
N TYR A 163 -5.96 15.31 7.88
CA TYR A 163 -6.08 14.02 7.19
C TYR A 163 -7.16 14.00 6.10
N PRO A 164 -7.06 14.85 5.06
CA PRO A 164 -8.00 14.76 3.96
C PRO A 164 -7.86 13.41 3.26
N SER A 165 -8.99 12.84 2.89
CA SER A 165 -9.15 11.68 2.04
C SER A 165 -9.97 12.09 0.82
N VAL A 166 -9.67 11.54 -0.35
CA VAL A 166 -10.35 11.87 -1.59
C VAL A 166 -10.66 10.59 -2.36
N THR A 167 -11.85 10.55 -2.93
CA THR A 167 -12.21 9.56 -3.95
C THR A 167 -12.96 10.24 -5.08
N SER A 168 -12.89 9.67 -6.28
CA SER A 168 -13.63 10.17 -7.44
C SER A 168 -14.48 9.07 -8.07
N VAL A 169 -15.59 9.48 -8.68
CA VAL A 169 -16.53 8.60 -9.36
C VAL A 169 -16.85 9.21 -10.71
N ASP A 170 -16.41 8.59 -11.81
CA ASP A 170 -16.95 8.88 -13.14
C ASP A 170 -17.57 7.59 -13.71
N LEU A 171 -18.90 7.47 -13.68
CA LEU A 171 -19.59 6.29 -14.21
C LEU A 171 -19.83 6.44 -15.72
N PRO A 172 -19.37 5.50 -16.57
CA PRO A 172 -19.59 5.54 -18.02
C PRO A 172 -21.04 5.30 -18.48
N MET A 173 -21.98 5.04 -17.55
CA MET A 173 -23.38 4.66 -17.86
C MET A 173 -24.42 5.77 -17.61
N ILE A 174 -24.01 6.96 -17.17
CA ILE A 174 -24.94 8.10 -17.06
C ILE A 174 -24.87 8.87 -18.39
N PRO A 175 -25.96 8.95 -19.18
CA PRO A 175 -25.99 9.77 -20.38
C PRO A 175 -25.71 11.21 -19.97
N LEU A 176 -24.64 11.80 -20.54
CA LEU A 176 -24.21 13.18 -20.37
C LEU A 176 -25.41 14.14 -20.28
N PRO A 177 -25.61 14.77 -19.11
CA PRO A 177 -25.03 16.09 -18.93
C PRO A 177 -24.28 16.29 -17.59
N MET A 178 -24.11 15.24 -16.77
CA MET A 178 -23.46 15.35 -15.46
C MET A 178 -22.09 14.67 -15.48
N GLY A 179 -21.06 15.49 -15.33
CA GLY A 179 -19.68 15.07 -15.14
C GLY A 179 -19.47 14.17 -13.92
N GLY A 180 -18.28 13.57 -13.81
CA GLY A 180 -17.88 12.81 -12.64
C GLY A 180 -17.95 13.62 -11.34
N THR A 181 -17.86 12.94 -10.20
CA THR A 181 -17.96 13.56 -8.87
C THR A 181 -16.75 13.20 -8.04
N ALA A 182 -16.11 14.20 -7.44
CA ALA A 182 -15.09 14.00 -6.42
C ALA A 182 -15.70 14.23 -5.04
N THR A 183 -15.38 13.37 -4.09
CA THR A 183 -15.82 13.50 -2.70
C THR A 183 -14.60 13.49 -1.79
N PHE A 184 -14.63 14.39 -0.82
CA PHE A 184 -13.58 14.58 0.17
C PHE A 184 -14.15 14.32 1.54
N ALA A 185 -13.31 13.75 2.40
CA ALA A 185 -13.56 13.63 3.81
C ALA A 185 -12.35 14.14 4.57
N TRP A 186 -12.54 14.77 5.72
CA TRP A 186 -11.46 15.26 6.56
C TRP A 186 -11.89 15.27 8.02
N VAL A 187 -10.91 15.37 8.91
CA VAL A 187 -11.14 15.67 10.31
C VAL A 187 -11.18 17.17 10.51
N GLN A 188 -12.19 17.65 11.21
CA GLN A 188 -12.26 19.03 11.66
C GLN A 188 -12.25 19.06 13.18
N TYR A 189 -11.28 19.77 13.73
CA TYR A 189 -11.17 20.05 15.16
C TYR A 189 -11.81 21.40 15.46
N THR A 190 -12.56 21.45 16.56
CA THR A 190 -13.24 22.64 17.06
C THR A 190 -12.80 22.90 18.49
N ASP A 191 -12.17 24.07 18.72
CA ASP A 191 -11.96 24.65 20.04
C ASP A 191 -13.28 25.25 20.53
N ASN A 192 -13.78 24.73 21.65
CA ASN A 192 -15.09 25.07 22.21
C ASN A 192 -15.00 25.91 23.48
N ASP A 193 -13.81 26.28 23.96
CA ASP A 193 -13.62 26.99 25.22
C ASP A 193 -12.99 28.38 25.06
N GLY A 194 -12.47 28.71 23.87
CA GLY A 194 -11.99 30.04 23.53
C GLY A 194 -10.62 30.38 24.14
N ASP A 195 -9.82 29.35 24.44
CA ASP A 195 -8.47 29.46 25.02
C ASP A 195 -8.37 30.37 26.26
N PRO A 196 -9.02 30.03 27.40
CA PRO A 196 -8.86 30.78 28.65
C PRO A 196 -7.43 30.68 29.25
N GLY A 197 -6.62 29.72 28.78
CA GLY A 197 -5.26 29.45 29.22
C GLY A 197 -4.22 30.36 28.55
N GLY A 198 -4.51 30.88 27.36
CA GLY A 198 -3.63 31.76 26.60
C GLY A 198 -2.35 31.08 26.11
N ASP A 199 -2.30 29.74 26.12
CA ASP A 199 -1.19 28.95 25.56
C ASP A 199 -1.49 28.46 24.13
N GLY A 200 -2.71 28.72 23.63
CA GLY A 200 -3.22 28.53 22.27
C GLY A 200 -2.84 27.23 21.59
N ASN A 201 -3.12 26.11 22.25
CA ASN A 201 -3.03 24.77 21.66
C ASN A 201 -4.42 24.10 21.57
N PHE A 202 -4.83 23.74 20.35
CA PHE A 202 -6.14 23.13 20.01
C PHE A 202 -6.36 21.67 20.49
N PHE A 203 -5.54 21.15 21.41
CA PHE A 203 -5.37 19.69 21.57
C PHE A 203 -5.24 19.18 23.00
N ASN A 204 -5.43 20.01 24.04
CA ASN A 204 -4.97 19.65 25.38
C ASN A 204 -6.07 19.59 26.44
N ASP A 205 -7.36 19.62 26.10
CA ASP A 205 -8.40 19.57 27.11
C ASP A 205 -9.60 18.68 26.76
N ALA A 206 -10.52 18.55 27.71
CA ALA A 206 -11.71 17.71 27.59
C ALA A 206 -12.91 18.41 26.91
N ALA A 207 -12.82 19.73 26.73
CA ALA A 207 -13.82 20.56 26.06
C ALA A 207 -13.66 20.50 24.53
N ASP A 208 -12.44 20.31 24.04
CA ASP A 208 -12.11 20.14 22.63
C ASP A 208 -12.83 18.95 22.01
N ARG A 209 -13.34 19.18 20.79
CA ARG A 209 -14.05 18.17 19.99
C ARG A 209 -13.49 18.08 18.59
N PHE A 210 -13.61 16.89 17.98
CA PHE A 210 -13.44 16.72 16.54
C PHE A 210 -14.64 16.02 15.91
N GLY A 211 -14.75 16.18 14.59
CA GLY A 211 -15.74 15.49 13.76
C GLY A 211 -15.19 15.13 12.39
N ILE A 212 -15.89 14.22 11.72
CA ILE A 212 -15.64 13.83 10.34
C ILE A 212 -16.63 14.58 9.46
N TRP A 213 -16.09 15.27 8.46
CA TRP A 213 -16.83 16.12 7.55
C TRP A 213 -16.58 15.71 6.11
N THR A 214 -17.56 15.96 5.26
CA THR A 214 -17.49 15.62 3.84
C THR A 214 -18.01 16.74 2.96
N SER A 215 -17.52 16.78 1.73
CA SER A 215 -18.01 17.68 0.68
C SER A 215 -17.71 17.08 -0.69
N SER A 216 -18.52 17.41 -1.68
CA SER A 216 -18.41 16.89 -3.03
C SER A 216 -18.42 18.02 -4.07
N THR A 217 -17.79 17.77 -5.20
CA THR A 217 -17.77 18.65 -6.37
C THR A 217 -17.90 17.81 -7.65
N ASN A 218 -18.36 18.42 -8.74
CA ASN A 218 -18.37 17.78 -10.06
C ASN A 218 -17.06 18.04 -10.82
N THR A 219 -16.53 17.02 -11.47
CA THR A 219 -15.15 16.94 -11.98
C THR A 219 -15.02 17.24 -13.48
N LEU A 220 -16.11 17.45 -14.21
CA LEU A 220 -16.08 17.45 -15.68
C LEU A 220 -16.61 18.76 -16.30
N GLY A 221 -15.71 19.48 -16.99
CA GLY A 221 -16.05 20.29 -18.16
C GLY A 221 -16.41 21.77 -17.97
N ALA A 222 -16.37 22.33 -16.76
CA ALA A 222 -16.54 23.79 -16.63
C ALA A 222 -15.22 24.50 -16.96
N PRO A 223 -15.20 25.51 -17.88
CA PRO A 223 -14.13 26.49 -17.83
C PRO A 223 -14.13 27.10 -16.44
N PHE A 224 -12.93 27.26 -15.88
CA PHE A 224 -12.71 27.79 -14.54
C PHE A 224 -13.72 28.88 -14.15
N PRO A 225 -14.29 28.83 -12.94
CA PRO A 225 -13.99 27.91 -11.82
C PRO A 225 -14.79 26.59 -11.84
N TYR A 226 -14.32 25.57 -11.08
CA TYR A 226 -15.10 24.35 -10.78
C TYR A 226 -16.53 24.73 -10.34
N PRO A 227 -17.57 23.98 -10.71
CA PRO A 227 -18.92 24.28 -10.25
C PRO A 227 -19.04 24.16 -8.72
N ALA A 228 -20.14 24.69 -8.19
CA ALA A 228 -20.37 24.82 -6.75
C ALA A 228 -20.08 23.53 -5.98
N ILE A 229 -19.10 23.60 -5.07
CA ILE A 229 -18.84 22.61 -4.03
C ILE A 229 -20.08 22.51 -3.14
N THR A 230 -20.49 21.30 -2.76
CA THR A 230 -21.60 21.13 -1.83
C THR A 230 -21.21 21.68 -0.45
N PRO A 231 -22.13 22.33 0.27
CA PRO A 231 -21.88 22.72 1.65
C PRO A 231 -21.34 21.54 2.47
N PRO A 232 -20.31 21.74 3.32
CA PRO A 232 -19.77 20.69 4.16
C PRO A 232 -20.85 20.01 5.02
N VAL A 233 -20.84 18.68 5.05
CA VAL A 233 -21.77 17.86 5.84
C VAL A 233 -20.98 17.09 6.89
N ALA A 234 -21.34 17.29 8.16
CA ALA A 234 -20.81 16.50 9.26
C ALA A 234 -21.46 15.12 9.28
N ILE A 235 -20.64 14.06 9.35
CA ILE A 235 -21.09 12.67 9.38
C ILE A 235 -20.69 11.95 10.67
N GLY A 236 -19.59 12.36 11.31
CA GLY A 236 -19.23 11.97 12.68
C GLY A 236 -19.03 13.24 13.49
N VAL A 237 -19.63 13.35 14.68
CA VAL A 237 -19.63 14.61 15.44
C VAL A 237 -19.30 14.40 16.91
N ASN A 238 -18.73 15.45 17.51
CA ASN A 238 -18.56 15.62 18.96
C ASN A 238 -17.71 14.56 19.65
N MET A 239 -16.67 14.04 18.98
CA MET A 239 -15.72 13.13 19.61
C MET A 239 -14.73 13.94 20.48
N PRO A 240 -14.45 13.56 21.74
CA PRO A 240 -13.44 14.23 22.57
C PRO A 240 -12.03 14.12 21.98
N VAL A 241 -11.26 15.19 22.10
CA VAL A 241 -9.82 15.22 21.73
C VAL A 241 -8.93 14.68 22.87
N TRP A 242 -9.43 14.65 24.11
CA TRP A 242 -8.67 14.29 25.32
C TRP A 242 -8.02 12.90 25.23
N ARG A 243 -6.67 12.90 25.31
CA ARG A 243 -5.72 11.76 25.23
C ARG A 243 -5.37 11.20 23.85
N VAL A 244 -5.64 11.89 22.74
CA VAL A 244 -5.10 11.47 21.43
C VAL A 244 -4.52 12.66 20.67
N PRO A 245 -3.25 13.06 20.93
CA PRO A 245 -2.50 13.73 19.88
C PRO A 245 -2.28 12.67 18.78
N ALA A 246 -2.75 12.98 17.57
CA ALA A 246 -2.58 12.21 16.33
C ALA A 246 -3.61 11.09 16.04
N GLY A 247 -4.56 11.43 15.16
CA GLY A 247 -4.55 10.72 13.88
C GLY A 247 -5.73 9.82 13.54
N VAL A 248 -6.97 10.29 13.72
CA VAL A 248 -8.12 9.66 13.05
C VAL A 248 -8.05 10.00 11.56
N LYS A 249 -7.47 9.14 10.73
CA LYS A 249 -7.54 9.32 9.27
C LYS A 249 -8.85 8.71 8.75
N PRO A 250 -9.80 9.50 8.20
CA PRO A 250 -10.95 8.93 7.54
C PRO A 250 -10.52 8.22 6.26
N ALA A 251 -11.10 7.06 5.98
CA ALA A 251 -10.93 6.35 4.72
C ALA A 251 -12.17 6.55 3.84
N LEU A 252 -11.94 6.82 2.56
CA LEU A 252 -13.00 6.97 1.56
C LEU A 252 -12.82 5.94 0.47
N ASP A 253 -13.94 5.40 0.00
CA ASP A 253 -14.00 4.65 -1.24
C ASP A 253 -15.41 4.68 -1.85
N TYR A 254 -15.58 4.14 -3.05
CA TYR A 254 -16.86 4.16 -3.79
C TYR A 254 -17.28 2.79 -4.34
N ALA A 255 -18.58 2.58 -4.52
CA ALA A 255 -19.12 1.43 -5.23
C ALA A 255 -18.99 1.63 -6.75
N GLY A 256 -18.57 0.57 -7.45
CA GLY A 256 -18.40 0.62 -8.91
C GLY A 256 -19.68 0.41 -9.74
N PRO A 257 -19.54 0.36 -11.08
CA PRO A 257 -20.65 0.47 -12.04
C PRO A 257 -21.60 -0.72 -12.08
N ALA A 258 -21.11 -1.93 -11.84
CA ALA A 258 -21.91 -3.15 -11.95
C ALA A 258 -22.80 -3.42 -10.72
N GLY A 259 -22.75 -2.51 -9.75
CA GLY A 259 -23.70 -2.45 -8.64
C GLY A 259 -23.41 -3.46 -7.54
N ASN A 260 -23.33 -2.93 -6.34
CA ASN A 260 -23.58 -3.68 -5.13
C ASN A 260 -25.12 -3.76 -4.97
N PRO A 261 -25.76 -4.93 -4.81
CA PRO A 261 -27.21 -5.02 -4.76
C PRO A 261 -27.82 -4.25 -3.57
N PHE A 262 -27.01 -3.87 -2.59
CA PHE A 262 -27.41 -3.12 -1.41
C PHE A 262 -27.20 -1.60 -1.56
N MET A 263 -26.39 -1.15 -2.53
CA MET A 263 -26.02 0.25 -2.72
C MET A 263 -25.93 0.61 -4.22
N PRO A 264 -26.59 1.69 -4.68
CA PRO A 264 -26.50 2.12 -6.07
C PRO A 264 -25.04 2.27 -6.56
N PRO A 265 -24.76 2.02 -7.86
CA PRO A 265 -23.46 2.36 -8.45
C PRO A 265 -23.05 3.80 -8.15
N GLY A 266 -21.78 4.02 -7.78
CA GLY A 266 -21.26 5.34 -7.45
C GLY A 266 -21.55 5.82 -6.02
N SER A 267 -22.15 4.98 -5.18
CA SER A 267 -22.29 5.28 -3.76
C SER A 267 -20.94 5.47 -3.08
N ILE A 268 -20.82 6.44 -2.18
CA ILE A 268 -19.61 6.73 -1.41
C ILE A 268 -19.69 6.10 -0.02
N TYR A 269 -18.56 5.62 0.45
CA TYR A 269 -18.35 5.05 1.78
C TYR A 269 -17.32 5.90 2.51
N CYS A 270 -17.57 6.19 3.78
CA CYS A 270 -16.62 6.83 4.66
C CYS A 270 -16.49 6.04 5.95
N ALA A 271 -15.28 5.67 6.31
CA ALA A 271 -14.95 4.99 7.55
C ALA A 271 -13.98 5.80 8.40
N TRP A 272 -14.08 5.67 9.72
CA TRP A 272 -13.17 6.33 10.65
C TRP A 272 -13.08 5.55 11.97
N ARG A 273 -12.03 5.84 12.75
CA ARG A 273 -11.87 5.36 14.12
C ARG A 273 -12.54 6.32 15.08
N ASP A 274 -13.49 5.83 15.87
CA ASP A 274 -13.91 6.52 17.09
C ASP A 274 -13.14 5.90 18.26
N VAL A 275 -11.97 6.49 18.50
CA VAL A 275 -11.00 6.05 19.52
C VAL A 275 -11.58 6.18 20.93
N THR A 276 -12.54 7.08 21.13
CA THR A 276 -13.18 7.33 22.44
C THR A 276 -14.02 6.13 22.86
N ASN A 277 -14.82 5.62 21.93
CA ASN A 277 -15.71 4.50 22.18
C ASN A 277 -15.08 3.14 21.81
N GLY A 278 -13.85 3.15 21.27
CA GLY A 278 -13.17 1.95 20.81
C GLY A 278 -13.93 1.27 19.67
N THR A 279 -14.37 2.06 18.68
CA THR A 279 -15.17 1.57 17.55
C THR A 279 -14.56 1.93 16.20
N VAL A 280 -14.84 1.07 15.21
CA VAL A 280 -14.69 1.41 13.79
C VAL A 280 -16.07 1.75 13.26
N MET A 281 -16.19 2.95 12.68
CA MET A 281 -17.44 3.51 12.23
C MET A 281 -17.50 3.55 10.70
N LEU A 282 -18.70 3.40 10.15
CA LEU A 282 -18.99 3.53 8.73
C LEU A 282 -20.23 4.39 8.51
N SER A 283 -20.18 5.28 7.53
CA SER A 283 -21.34 5.96 6.96
C SER A 283 -21.27 5.87 5.43
N THR A 284 -22.44 5.87 4.80
CA THR A 284 -22.59 5.66 3.36
C THR A 284 -23.47 6.74 2.75
N ASN A 285 -23.15 7.17 1.53
CA ASN A 285 -23.95 8.11 0.76
C ASN A 285 -24.27 7.52 -0.62
N PRO A 286 -25.55 7.24 -0.93
CA PRO A 286 -25.90 6.61 -2.19
C PRO A 286 -25.73 7.51 -3.42
N MET A 287 -25.69 8.84 -3.27
CA MET A 287 -25.45 9.79 -4.37
C MET A 287 -25.18 11.23 -3.86
N PRO A 288 -23.92 11.63 -3.59
CA PRO A 288 -23.61 12.93 -2.99
C PRO A 288 -24.08 14.14 -3.82
N THR A 289 -23.97 14.07 -5.15
CA THR A 289 -24.38 15.15 -6.07
C THR A 289 -25.87 15.15 -6.41
N GLY A 290 -26.60 14.11 -6.00
CA GLY A 290 -28.07 14.04 -6.11
C GLY A 290 -28.81 14.64 -4.90
N GLY A 291 -28.08 15.17 -3.92
CA GLY A 291 -28.66 15.66 -2.66
C GLY A 291 -29.03 14.54 -1.68
N ALA A 292 -28.53 13.32 -1.88
CA ALA A 292 -28.77 12.23 -0.94
C ALA A 292 -28.02 12.49 0.37
N ALA A 293 -28.72 12.28 1.48
CA ALA A 293 -28.13 12.38 2.81
C ALA A 293 -27.23 11.17 3.09
N TRP A 294 -26.19 11.40 3.87
CA TRP A 294 -25.40 10.33 4.48
C TRP A 294 -26.27 9.50 5.42
N SER A 295 -26.02 8.19 5.45
CA SER A 295 -26.66 7.28 6.40
C SER A 295 -26.17 7.58 7.83
N PRO A 296 -27.00 7.30 8.85
CA PRO A 296 -26.54 7.36 10.24
C PRO A 296 -25.29 6.48 10.43
N PRO A 297 -24.26 6.95 11.16
CA PRO A 297 -23.06 6.16 11.40
C PRO A 297 -23.36 4.82 12.06
N VAL A 298 -22.73 3.76 11.55
CA VAL A 298 -22.86 2.39 12.05
C VAL A 298 -21.53 1.98 12.66
N ALA A 299 -21.56 1.46 13.89
CA ALA A 299 -20.40 0.81 14.48
C ALA A 299 -20.25 -0.57 13.84
N VAL A 300 -19.23 -0.74 13.00
CA VAL A 300 -18.87 -2.01 12.38
C VAL A 300 -18.23 -2.96 13.39
N GLN A 301 -17.35 -2.40 14.23
CA GLN A 301 -16.70 -3.11 15.31
C GLN A 301 -16.72 -2.25 16.57
N ALA A 302 -16.84 -2.89 17.73
CA ALA A 302 -16.78 -2.26 19.05
C ALA A 302 -15.83 -3.01 19.99
N GLY A 303 -15.53 -2.40 21.14
CA GLY A 303 -14.64 -3.01 22.15
C GLY A 303 -13.18 -3.12 21.69
N ILE A 304 -12.77 -2.24 20.77
CA ILE A 304 -11.41 -2.16 20.27
C ILE A 304 -10.54 -1.48 21.33
N MET A 305 -9.41 -2.10 21.66
CA MET A 305 -8.37 -1.45 22.46
C MET A 305 -7.51 -0.58 21.54
N PRO A 306 -7.52 0.76 21.71
CA PRO A 306 -6.76 1.65 20.84
C PRO A 306 -5.26 1.56 21.10
N LEU A 307 -4.47 1.87 20.08
CA LEU A 307 -3.02 1.99 20.24
C LEU A 307 -2.67 3.18 21.13
N PRO A 308 -1.66 3.06 22.01
CA PRO A 308 -1.15 4.18 22.77
C PRO A 308 -0.39 5.14 21.84
N VAL A 309 -0.32 6.42 22.23
CA VAL A 309 0.39 7.46 21.47
C VAL A 309 1.84 7.08 21.18
N ASN A 310 2.51 6.47 22.16
CA ASN A 310 3.84 5.91 22.01
C ASN A 310 3.73 4.41 22.13
N LEU A 311 3.71 3.74 20.98
CA LEU A 311 3.63 2.27 20.94
C LEU A 311 4.89 1.65 21.52
N VAL A 312 6.05 2.27 21.28
CA VAL A 312 7.34 1.93 21.88
C VAL A 312 8.15 3.18 22.19
N PRO A 313 9.27 3.06 22.94
CA PRO A 313 10.11 4.20 23.27
C PRO A 313 10.52 4.98 22.03
N GLY A 314 9.88 6.13 21.85
CA GLY A 314 10.20 7.07 20.80
C GLY A 314 9.47 6.88 19.48
N ILE A 315 8.60 5.88 19.23
CA ILE A 315 7.78 5.84 17.99
C ILE A 315 6.36 6.31 18.29
N VAL A 316 5.98 7.45 17.73
CA VAL A 316 4.61 7.96 17.76
C VAL A 316 3.78 7.28 16.68
N VAL A 317 2.61 6.74 17.05
CA VAL A 317 1.68 6.08 16.12
C VAL A 317 0.29 6.70 16.20
N ALA A 318 -0.49 6.50 15.15
CA ALA A 318 -1.90 6.89 15.11
C ALA A 318 -2.83 5.69 14.95
N ASN A 319 -4.07 5.89 15.40
CA ASN A 319 -5.13 4.91 15.23
C ASN A 319 -5.81 5.11 13.87
N THR A 320 -5.56 4.21 12.92
CA THR A 320 -6.00 4.36 11.53
C THR A 320 -7.06 3.33 11.13
N VAL A 321 -7.69 3.59 10.00
CA VAL A 321 -8.61 2.66 9.33
C VAL A 321 -8.36 2.73 7.82
N GLY A 322 -8.46 1.59 7.16
CA GLY A 322 -8.50 1.47 5.71
C GLY A 322 -9.87 0.96 5.26
N LEU A 323 -10.30 1.40 4.09
CA LEU A 323 -11.57 1.02 3.47
C LEU A 323 -11.31 0.69 2.01
N ALA A 324 -11.85 -0.45 1.56
CA ALA A 324 -11.92 -0.80 0.15
C ALA A 324 -13.32 -1.35 -0.17
N VAL A 325 -13.83 -1.02 -1.34
CA VAL A 325 -15.15 -1.42 -1.81
C VAL A 325 -15.00 -2.00 -3.21
N ASP A 326 -15.56 -3.19 -3.41
CA ASP A 326 -15.53 -3.82 -4.72
C ASP A 326 -16.27 -2.98 -5.76
N LYS A 327 -15.62 -2.83 -6.92
CA LYS A 327 -16.14 -2.04 -8.04
C LYS A 327 -17.13 -2.84 -8.91
N GLY A 328 -17.57 -4.01 -8.44
CA GLY A 328 -18.44 -4.93 -9.18
C GLY A 328 -17.70 -5.68 -10.28
N MET A 329 -16.37 -5.69 -10.25
CA MET A 329 -15.53 -6.32 -11.26
C MET A 329 -14.83 -7.57 -10.72
N SER A 330 -14.72 -7.72 -9.39
CA SER A 330 -14.05 -8.86 -8.77
C SER A 330 -14.76 -10.17 -9.13
N PRO A 331 -14.08 -11.12 -9.79
CA PRO A 331 -14.66 -12.42 -10.12
C PRO A 331 -14.79 -13.33 -8.88
N VAL A 332 -14.07 -13.01 -7.80
CA VAL A 332 -14.01 -13.84 -6.58
C VAL A 332 -14.96 -13.31 -5.50
N CYS A 333 -14.99 -11.99 -5.33
CA CYS A 333 -15.63 -11.33 -4.19
C CYS A 333 -16.45 -10.11 -4.62
N PRO A 334 -17.43 -10.29 -5.53
CA PRO A 334 -18.19 -9.17 -6.05
C PRO A 334 -19.02 -8.53 -4.94
N THR A 335 -19.19 -7.21 -5.00
CA THR A 335 -20.13 -6.41 -4.19
C THR A 335 -19.81 -6.28 -2.70
N MET A 336 -18.61 -6.69 -2.28
CA MET A 336 -18.18 -6.62 -0.89
C MET A 336 -17.62 -5.25 -0.51
N ALA A 337 -17.72 -4.93 0.79
CA ALA A 337 -17.00 -3.84 1.42
C ALA A 337 -16.04 -4.41 2.46
N TYR A 338 -14.88 -3.78 2.62
CA TYR A 338 -13.79 -4.25 3.45
C TYR A 338 -13.30 -3.13 4.36
N LEU A 339 -13.04 -3.47 5.62
CA LEU A 339 -12.44 -2.57 6.58
C LEU A 339 -11.22 -3.23 7.21
N VAL A 340 -10.18 -2.43 7.40
CA VAL A 340 -8.98 -2.83 8.13
C VAL A 340 -8.63 -1.76 9.16
N TRP A 341 -8.14 -2.16 10.33
CA TRP A 341 -7.72 -1.24 11.38
C TRP A 341 -6.62 -1.86 12.24
N ASP A 342 -5.84 -0.99 12.87
CA ASP A 342 -4.89 -1.36 13.92
C ASP A 342 -5.55 -1.41 15.30
N ALA A 343 -5.17 -2.36 16.15
CA ALA A 343 -5.63 -2.42 17.53
C ALA A 343 -4.67 -3.21 18.43
N LEU A 344 -4.72 -2.94 19.74
CA LEU A 344 -4.03 -3.80 20.70
C LEU A 344 -4.81 -5.11 20.90
N ASN A 345 -4.09 -6.21 20.87
CA ASN A 345 -4.59 -7.49 21.32
C ASN A 345 -4.57 -7.58 22.87
N THR A 346 -5.12 -8.66 23.43
CA THR A 346 -5.15 -8.87 24.90
C THR A 346 -3.78 -9.06 25.54
N GLY A 347 -2.75 -9.37 24.75
CA GLY A 347 -1.35 -9.43 25.16
C GLY A 347 -0.64 -8.08 25.15
N GLY A 348 -1.28 -7.03 24.62
CA GLY A 348 -0.69 -5.70 24.47
C GLY A 348 0.16 -5.53 23.20
N ASP A 349 0.11 -6.48 22.27
CA ASP A 349 0.72 -6.37 20.94
C ASP A 349 -0.21 -5.58 20.00
N ALA A 350 0.32 -4.66 19.22
CA ALA A 350 -0.45 -4.03 18.15
C ALA A 350 -0.55 -4.96 16.95
N ASP A 351 -1.78 -5.25 16.52
CA ASP A 351 -2.07 -6.13 15.39
C ASP A 351 -2.95 -5.43 14.35
N ILE A 352 -2.99 -5.98 13.14
CA ILE A 352 -3.89 -5.55 12.08
C ILE A 352 -5.11 -6.48 12.03
N TYR A 353 -6.29 -5.87 12.12
CA TYR A 353 -7.58 -6.56 12.07
C TYR A 353 -8.36 -6.19 10.84
N PHE A 354 -9.08 -7.15 10.30
CA PHE A 354 -9.87 -7.05 9.09
C PHE A 354 -11.30 -7.54 9.32
N SER A 355 -12.25 -6.91 8.65
CA SER A 355 -13.63 -7.40 8.54
C SER A 355 -14.15 -7.11 7.14
N PHE A 356 -15.00 -8.01 6.64
CA PHE A 356 -15.64 -7.85 5.35
C PHE A 356 -17.16 -7.91 5.49
N SER A 357 -17.86 -7.30 4.56
CA SER A 357 -19.31 -7.33 4.47
C SER A 357 -19.72 -7.83 3.07
N PRO A 358 -20.32 -9.03 2.95
CA PRO A 358 -20.89 -9.51 1.70
C PRO A 358 -22.14 -8.71 1.28
N ALA A 359 -22.77 -7.98 2.21
CA ALA A 359 -23.88 -7.08 1.90
C ALA A 359 -23.42 -5.62 1.77
N GLY A 360 -22.18 -5.42 1.32
CA GLY A 360 -21.81 -4.12 0.80
C GLY A 360 -21.81 -2.96 1.81
N GLY A 361 -21.52 -3.24 3.08
CA GLY A 361 -21.48 -2.30 4.19
C GLY A 361 -22.78 -2.18 4.99
N ALA A 362 -23.82 -2.98 4.69
CA ALA A 362 -25.09 -2.92 5.41
C ALA A 362 -24.93 -3.23 6.92
N PRO A 363 -25.69 -2.57 7.82
CA PRO A 363 -25.63 -2.86 9.26
C PRO A 363 -25.85 -4.34 9.56
N GLY A 364 -25.03 -4.91 10.44
CA GLY A 364 -25.14 -6.32 10.86
C GLY A 364 -24.68 -7.35 9.84
N SER A 365 -24.13 -6.94 8.69
CA SER A 365 -23.62 -7.85 7.67
C SER A 365 -22.11 -8.12 7.76
N TRP A 366 -21.41 -7.44 8.67
CA TRP A 366 -19.96 -7.54 8.82
C TRP A 366 -19.53 -8.85 9.47
N SER A 367 -18.45 -9.43 8.98
CA SER A 367 -17.82 -10.62 9.56
C SER A 367 -17.25 -10.30 10.95
N ALA A 368 -17.06 -11.33 11.77
CA ALA A 368 -16.22 -11.19 12.95
C ALA A 368 -14.81 -10.70 12.53
N PRO A 369 -14.13 -9.88 13.34
CA PRO A 369 -12.76 -9.46 13.06
C PRO A 369 -11.82 -10.63 12.94
N VAL A 370 -10.97 -10.59 11.92
CA VAL A 370 -9.88 -11.54 11.69
C VAL A 370 -8.57 -10.76 11.82
N ARG A 371 -7.64 -11.25 12.63
CA ARG A 371 -6.26 -10.76 12.66
C ARG A 371 -5.56 -11.25 11.40
N ILE A 372 -4.94 -10.34 10.65
CA ILE A 372 -4.38 -10.69 9.34
C ILE A 372 -2.88 -10.90 9.34
N ASN A 373 -2.11 -10.25 10.22
CA ASN A 373 -0.70 -10.53 10.40
C ASN A 373 -0.51 -11.88 11.13
N GLN A 374 0.44 -12.70 10.68
CA GLN A 374 0.58 -14.10 11.11
C GLN A 374 1.76 -14.37 12.04
N ASP A 375 2.39 -13.35 12.61
CA ASP A 375 3.42 -13.51 13.64
C ASP A 375 2.81 -14.06 14.97
N PRO A 376 3.61 -14.56 15.92
CA PRO A 376 3.08 -15.08 17.19
C PRO A 376 2.55 -13.95 18.10
N THR A 377 1.36 -14.11 18.69
CA THR A 377 0.69 -13.07 19.49
C THR A 377 1.34 -12.74 20.86
N THR A 378 2.48 -13.34 21.18
CA THR A 378 3.14 -13.23 22.49
C THR A 378 4.52 -12.59 22.44
N VAL A 379 4.95 -12.13 21.26
CA VAL A 379 6.32 -11.65 21.04
C VAL A 379 6.45 -10.12 20.98
N LEU A 380 5.36 -9.35 21.17
CA LEU A 380 5.34 -7.89 21.11
C LEU A 380 5.94 -7.37 19.80
N ARG A 381 5.49 -7.97 18.70
CA ARG A 381 5.85 -7.59 17.34
C ARG A 381 4.73 -6.74 16.79
N ASP A 382 4.81 -5.46 17.05
CA ASP A 382 3.73 -4.54 16.75
C ASP A 382 3.61 -4.23 15.24
N GLN A 383 2.38 -4.17 14.73
CA GLN A 383 1.99 -3.67 13.42
C GLN A 383 1.01 -2.49 13.51
N TRP A 384 1.12 -1.52 12.59
CA TRP A 384 0.25 -0.34 12.57
C TRP A 384 0.14 0.32 11.18
N ALA A 385 -0.75 1.32 11.10
CA ALA A 385 -1.02 2.13 9.91
C ALA A 385 -1.40 1.32 8.64
N PRO A 386 -2.41 0.41 8.71
CA PRO A 386 -2.80 -0.37 7.56
C PRO A 386 -3.34 0.48 6.41
N SER A 387 -2.91 0.14 5.20
CA SER A 387 -3.47 0.58 3.92
C SER A 387 -4.02 -0.63 3.18
N ILE A 388 -5.26 -0.56 2.72
CA ILE A 388 -5.92 -1.66 1.99
C ILE A 388 -6.07 -1.29 0.52
N SER A 389 -5.89 -2.29 -0.34
CA SER A 389 -6.13 -2.17 -1.78
C SER A 389 -6.82 -3.44 -2.28
N LEU A 390 -7.66 -3.30 -3.30
CA LEU A 390 -8.45 -4.38 -3.87
C LEU A 390 -8.28 -4.38 -5.39
N ASP A 391 -7.97 -5.55 -5.96
CA ASP A 391 -7.82 -5.69 -7.41
C ASP A 391 -9.21 -5.88 -8.02
N PRO A 392 -9.70 -4.95 -8.84
CA PRO A 392 -11.01 -5.07 -9.43
C PRO A 392 -11.10 -6.22 -10.46
N ASN A 393 -10.01 -6.71 -11.06
CA ASN A 393 -10.07 -7.75 -12.10
C ASN A 393 -9.95 -9.18 -11.57
N ILE A 394 -9.15 -9.39 -10.52
CA ILE A 394 -8.92 -10.72 -9.94
C ILE A 394 -9.47 -10.88 -8.53
N GLY A 395 -9.85 -9.78 -7.87
CA GLY A 395 -10.49 -9.82 -6.56
C GLY A 395 -9.56 -10.06 -5.38
N PHE A 396 -8.25 -9.91 -5.58
CA PHE A 396 -7.28 -10.07 -4.51
C PHE A 396 -7.26 -8.84 -3.61
N ILE A 397 -7.11 -9.07 -2.32
CA ILE A 397 -7.04 -8.03 -1.30
C ILE A 397 -5.60 -7.98 -0.80
N THR A 398 -4.99 -6.81 -0.79
CA THR A 398 -3.73 -6.58 -0.07
C THR A 398 -3.96 -5.60 1.06
N VAL A 399 -3.36 -5.87 2.20
CA VAL A 399 -3.24 -4.91 3.29
C VAL A 399 -1.77 -4.74 3.61
N THR A 400 -1.24 -3.54 3.35
CA THR A 400 0.14 -3.18 3.66
C THR A 400 0.18 -2.42 4.99
N TYR A 401 1.17 -2.68 5.83
CA TYR A 401 1.34 -2.05 7.15
C TYR A 401 2.81 -1.95 7.53
N TYR A 402 3.10 -1.08 8.51
CA TYR A 402 4.40 -1.09 9.18
C TYR A 402 4.49 -2.28 10.13
N ASP A 403 5.66 -2.91 10.21
CA ASP A 403 5.88 -4.14 10.95
C ASP A 403 7.25 -4.15 11.63
N ARG A 404 7.35 -4.84 12.76
CA ARG A 404 8.58 -5.00 13.56
C ARG A 404 8.92 -6.44 13.89
N ARG A 405 8.32 -7.41 13.21
CA ARG A 405 8.51 -8.84 13.46
C ARG A 405 9.96 -9.31 13.34
N ARG A 406 10.76 -8.68 12.47
CA ARG A 406 12.19 -8.99 12.28
C ARG A 406 13.14 -8.09 13.05
N ASP A 407 12.63 -7.28 13.99
CA ASP A 407 13.46 -6.40 14.80
C ASP A 407 13.51 -6.82 16.29
N PRO A 408 14.37 -7.77 16.67
CA PRO A 408 14.49 -8.21 18.07
C PRO A 408 14.93 -7.11 19.05
N ALA A 409 15.46 -5.97 18.58
CA ALA A 409 15.90 -4.86 19.42
C ALA A 409 14.83 -3.78 19.63
N ASN A 410 13.76 -3.80 18.83
CA ASN A 410 12.63 -2.87 18.90
C ASN A 410 13.03 -1.39 18.65
N THR A 411 13.88 -1.19 17.64
CA THR A 411 14.52 0.08 17.25
C THR A 411 14.32 0.47 15.78
N SER A 412 13.68 -0.37 14.98
CA SER A 412 13.59 -0.29 13.52
C SER A 412 12.24 -0.82 13.02
N VAL A 413 11.89 -0.47 11.79
CA VAL A 413 10.58 -0.76 11.18
C VAL A 413 10.79 -1.33 9.78
N GLU A 414 9.89 -2.19 9.35
CA GLU A 414 9.78 -2.73 7.99
C GLU A 414 8.39 -2.45 7.42
N VAL A 415 8.23 -2.69 6.11
CA VAL A 415 6.93 -2.69 5.45
C VAL A 415 6.59 -4.11 5.00
N TRP A 416 5.43 -4.58 5.43
CA TRP A 416 4.90 -5.90 5.12
C TRP A 416 3.52 -5.75 4.49
N THR A 417 3.10 -6.75 3.75
CA THR A 417 1.73 -6.83 3.26
C THR A 417 1.15 -8.21 3.49
N SER A 418 -0.10 -8.27 3.92
CA SER A 418 -0.88 -9.51 3.94
C SER A 418 -1.76 -9.56 2.69
N VAL A 419 -1.80 -10.70 2.02
CA VAL A 419 -2.57 -10.95 0.79
C VAL A 419 -3.66 -11.97 1.07
N SER A 420 -4.87 -11.67 0.61
CA SER A 420 -5.98 -12.60 0.56
C SER A 420 -6.44 -12.82 -0.89
N LYS A 421 -6.65 -14.08 -1.26
CA LYS A 421 -7.14 -14.49 -2.59
C LYS A 421 -8.57 -15.04 -2.57
N ASP A 422 -9.22 -15.00 -1.40
CA ASP A 422 -10.49 -15.67 -1.12
C ASP A 422 -11.45 -14.81 -0.27
N CYS A 423 -11.51 -13.51 -0.57
CA CYS A 423 -12.41 -12.54 0.08
C CYS A 423 -12.10 -12.20 1.54
N GLY A 424 -10.88 -12.49 1.99
CA GLY A 424 -10.39 -12.19 3.32
C GLY A 424 -10.58 -13.33 4.31
N ILE A 425 -10.82 -14.55 3.80
CA ILE A 425 -10.96 -15.75 4.62
C ILE A 425 -9.57 -16.26 5.04
N THR A 426 -8.61 -16.31 4.11
CA THR A 426 -7.22 -16.69 4.37
C THR A 426 -6.26 -15.57 4.00
N TRP A 427 -5.17 -15.49 4.75
CA TRP A 427 -4.17 -14.44 4.61
C TRP A 427 -2.77 -15.04 4.55
N LYS A 428 -1.90 -14.38 3.79
CA LYS A 428 -0.49 -14.72 3.68
C LYS A 428 0.36 -13.47 3.71
N ASP A 429 1.38 -13.46 4.54
CA ASP A 429 2.31 -12.33 4.68
C ASP A 429 3.41 -12.37 3.62
N CYS A 430 3.70 -11.19 3.07
CA CYS A 430 4.64 -10.99 1.98
C CYS A 430 5.48 -9.75 2.32
N MET A 431 6.80 -9.89 2.26
CA MET A 431 7.72 -8.79 2.58
C MET A 431 7.72 -7.76 1.44
N VAL A 432 7.67 -6.48 1.79
CA VAL A 432 7.73 -5.38 0.81
C VAL A 432 9.12 -4.77 0.79
N SER A 433 9.61 -4.29 1.94
CA SER A 433 10.90 -3.60 2.05
C SER A 433 12.07 -4.57 1.85
N ARG A 434 12.65 -4.65 0.65
CA ARG A 434 13.73 -5.61 0.30
C ARG A 434 15.05 -5.34 0.98
N VAL A 435 15.31 -4.07 1.25
CA VAL A 435 16.45 -3.64 2.04
C VAL A 435 15.93 -3.49 3.45
N GLY A 436 16.53 -4.25 4.37
CA GLY A 436 16.01 -4.57 5.70
C GLY A 436 15.60 -3.39 6.60
N PRO A 437 15.33 -3.64 7.89
CA PRO A 437 14.65 -2.69 8.76
C PRO A 437 15.29 -1.30 8.74
N PHE A 438 14.46 -0.26 8.64
CA PHE A 438 14.90 1.12 8.66
C PHE A 438 14.71 1.76 10.02
N PRO A 439 15.62 2.66 10.43
CA PRO A 439 15.43 3.38 11.68
C PRO A 439 14.21 4.31 11.53
N PRO A 440 13.40 4.46 12.60
CA PRO A 440 12.41 5.51 12.65
C PRO A 440 13.11 6.88 12.58
N ALA A 441 12.60 7.79 11.75
CA ALA A 441 13.29 9.06 11.52
C ALA A 441 13.13 10.01 12.73
N THR A 442 14.14 10.84 12.98
CA THR A 442 14.04 11.93 13.95
C THR A 442 13.05 12.97 13.44
N THR A 443 12.12 13.34 14.30
CA THR A 443 11.02 14.26 14.04
C THR A 443 11.39 15.56 13.33
N ILE A 444 10.44 15.99 12.49
CA ILE A 444 10.01 17.37 12.21
C ILE A 444 10.60 18.35 13.23
N ALA A 445 11.32 19.36 12.74
CA ALA A 445 11.87 20.45 13.53
C ALA A 445 10.92 20.95 14.65
N GLY A 446 11.10 20.44 15.88
CA GLY A 446 10.38 20.87 17.08
C GLY A 446 9.55 19.82 17.83
N ALA A 447 9.34 18.61 17.32
CA ALA A 447 8.73 17.54 18.12
C ALA A 447 9.82 16.76 18.90
N SER A 448 9.52 16.33 20.11
CA SER A 448 10.41 15.49 20.92
C SER A 448 10.05 14.01 20.69
N GLY A 449 10.73 13.31 19.78
CA GLY A 449 10.53 11.87 19.52
C GLY A 449 11.06 11.38 18.17
N LEU A 450 11.07 10.06 17.93
CA LEU A 450 11.19 9.49 16.59
C LEU A 450 9.77 9.40 16.01
N TYR A 451 9.61 9.61 14.70
CA TYR A 451 8.30 9.60 14.07
C TYR A 451 8.32 8.64 12.89
N THR A 452 7.61 7.52 13.03
CA THR A 452 7.34 6.59 11.93
C THR A 452 5.84 6.36 11.83
N GLY A 453 5.22 7.24 11.04
CA GLY A 453 4.04 6.84 10.28
C GLY A 453 2.71 7.46 10.72
N MET A 454 2.07 8.08 9.73
CA MET A 454 0.65 7.90 9.38
C MET A 454 0.46 7.72 7.85
N TYR A 455 1.57 7.57 7.14
CA TYR A 455 1.66 7.80 5.70
C TYR A 455 2.33 6.59 5.08
N LEU A 456 1.54 5.54 5.01
CA LEU A 456 1.74 4.37 4.19
C LEU A 456 0.61 4.40 3.18
N SER A 457 0.93 4.15 1.92
CA SER A 457 -0.06 4.02 0.87
C SER A 457 0.25 2.76 0.08
N SER A 458 -0.76 1.93 -0.10
CA SER A 458 -0.77 0.83 -1.03
C SER A 458 -1.79 1.17 -2.11
N ASP A 459 -1.49 0.83 -3.34
CA ASP A 459 -2.49 0.83 -4.39
C ASP A 459 -2.20 -0.33 -5.35
N GLN A 460 -3.24 -0.86 -5.98
CA GLN A 460 -3.13 -1.97 -6.91
C GLN A 460 -3.46 -1.53 -8.33
N SER A 461 -2.76 -2.12 -9.29
CA SER A 461 -2.95 -1.87 -10.70
C SER A 461 -3.55 -3.08 -11.40
N LEU A 462 -4.19 -2.85 -12.56
CA LEU A 462 -4.66 -3.90 -13.48
C LEU A 462 -3.51 -4.78 -14.03
N ILE A 463 -2.26 -4.39 -13.80
CA ILE A 463 -1.03 -5.08 -14.16
C ILE A 463 -0.24 -5.37 -12.87
N ASN A 464 -0.12 -6.65 -12.51
CA ASN A 464 0.86 -7.15 -11.54
C ASN A 464 2.24 -6.58 -11.90
N PRO A 465 2.90 -5.82 -11.00
CA PRO A 465 2.97 -6.09 -9.55
C PRO A 465 2.30 -5.08 -8.60
N TRP A 466 1.97 -5.55 -7.38
CA TRP A 466 1.42 -4.75 -6.27
C TRP A 466 2.45 -3.77 -5.76
N GLY A 467 2.09 -2.49 -5.60
CA GLY A 467 3.01 -1.43 -5.16
C GLY A 467 2.63 -0.85 -3.80
N ALA A 468 3.64 -0.55 -2.99
CA ALA A 468 3.48 0.23 -1.77
C ALA A 468 4.48 1.38 -1.73
N SER A 469 4.06 2.50 -1.18
CA SER A 469 4.92 3.63 -0.87
C SER A 469 4.90 3.98 0.61
N TRP A 470 6.07 4.32 1.13
CA TRP A 470 6.27 4.67 2.54
C TRP A 470 7.38 5.72 2.67
N ASN A 471 7.54 6.25 3.88
CA ASN A 471 8.64 7.16 4.20
C ASN A 471 9.76 6.38 4.89
N ASP A 472 10.99 6.59 4.45
CA ASP A 472 12.16 5.80 4.83
C ASP A 472 13.26 6.69 5.38
N GLY A 473 13.74 6.36 6.58
CA GLY A 473 14.82 7.09 7.26
C GLY A 473 16.21 6.51 7.06
N ARG A 474 16.41 5.49 6.19
CA ARG A 474 17.70 4.76 6.04
C ARG A 474 18.88 5.63 5.61
N ASN A 475 18.64 6.79 5.01
CA ASN A 475 19.71 7.68 4.59
C ASN A 475 20.26 8.54 5.76
N GLY A 476 19.61 8.50 6.93
CA GLY A 476 20.04 9.18 8.16
C GLY A 476 19.95 10.70 8.14
N MET A 477 19.37 11.32 7.11
CA MET A 477 19.33 12.79 6.94
C MET A 477 17.92 13.34 6.64
N ASP A 478 16.99 12.53 6.14
CA ASP A 478 15.62 12.91 5.81
C ASP A 478 14.68 11.67 5.75
N GLN A 479 13.36 11.91 5.83
CA GLN A 479 12.37 10.91 5.44
C GLN A 479 12.28 10.94 3.91
N ASP A 480 12.80 9.92 3.22
CA ASP A 480 12.66 9.80 1.77
C ASP A 480 11.41 9.01 1.42
N VAL A 481 10.70 9.41 0.37
CA VAL A 481 9.62 8.58 -0.15
C VAL A 481 10.19 7.41 -0.96
N GLN A 482 9.92 6.19 -0.49
CA GLN A 482 10.27 4.95 -1.17
C GLN A 482 9.03 4.34 -1.80
N PHE A 483 9.25 3.59 -2.89
CA PHE A 483 8.22 2.77 -3.50
C PHE A 483 8.79 1.40 -3.82
N GLU A 484 8.06 0.34 -3.49
CA GLU A 484 8.51 -0.99 -3.82
C GLU A 484 7.35 -1.89 -4.22
N PHE A 485 7.67 -2.79 -5.14
CA PHE A 485 6.80 -3.88 -5.47
C PHE A 485 6.89 -4.97 -4.42
N VAL A 486 5.72 -5.40 -3.93
CA VAL A 486 5.58 -6.56 -3.07
C VAL A 486 6.24 -7.76 -3.73
N LEU A 487 7.17 -8.40 -3.03
CA LEU A 487 7.77 -9.64 -3.47
C LEU A 487 6.76 -10.78 -3.41
N ALA A 488 6.97 -11.83 -4.22
CA ALA A 488 6.14 -13.03 -4.06
C ALA A 488 6.23 -13.52 -2.61
N CYS A 489 5.09 -13.86 -2.03
CA CYS A 489 4.95 -14.21 -0.63
C CYS A 489 5.75 -15.47 -0.33
N ASP A 490 6.50 -15.48 0.78
CA ASP A 490 7.28 -16.62 1.27
C ASP A 490 6.37 -17.87 1.38
N ASN A 491 6.56 -18.83 0.47
CA ASN A 491 5.61 -19.91 0.31
C ASN A 491 5.70 -20.98 1.39
N ASP A 492 6.91 -21.23 1.87
CA ASP A 492 7.25 -22.29 2.80
C ASP A 492 7.57 -21.80 4.23
N ASN A 493 7.52 -20.48 4.44
CA ASN A 493 7.74 -19.75 5.68
C ASN A 493 9.15 -19.91 6.26
N ASP A 494 10.17 -19.90 5.41
CA ASP A 494 11.57 -20.04 5.82
C ASP A 494 12.26 -18.70 6.11
N GLY A 495 11.61 -17.59 5.78
CA GLY A 495 12.12 -16.24 5.95
C GLY A 495 12.56 -15.55 4.66
N TRP A 496 12.56 -16.24 3.51
CA TRP A 496 12.90 -15.68 2.22
C TRP A 496 11.65 -15.57 1.32
N PRO A 497 11.36 -14.39 0.74
CA PRO A 497 10.28 -14.27 -0.25
C PRO A 497 10.61 -15.11 -1.49
N ASP A 498 9.64 -15.80 -2.11
CA ASP A 498 9.86 -16.75 -3.23
C ASP A 498 10.74 -16.22 -4.38
N THR A 499 10.71 -14.90 -4.62
CA THR A 499 11.54 -14.24 -5.65
C THR A 499 13.02 -14.13 -5.31
N LEU A 500 13.37 -14.27 -4.03
CA LEU A 500 14.73 -14.22 -3.47
C LEU A 500 15.12 -15.55 -2.83
N ASP A 501 14.19 -16.50 -2.78
CA ASP A 501 14.37 -17.83 -2.22
C ASP A 501 14.89 -18.77 -3.32
N ASN A 502 16.02 -19.43 -3.05
CA ASN A 502 16.58 -20.44 -3.93
C ASN A 502 15.84 -21.78 -3.87
N CYS A 503 14.90 -21.95 -2.93
CA CYS A 503 13.97 -23.08 -2.85
C CYS A 503 12.53 -22.67 -2.48
N PRO A 504 11.78 -22.00 -3.37
CA PRO A 504 10.48 -21.35 -3.09
C PRO A 504 9.34 -22.20 -2.49
N ASN A 505 9.54 -23.50 -2.30
CA ASN A 505 8.53 -24.41 -1.77
C ASN A 505 9.10 -25.36 -0.70
N ILE A 506 10.38 -25.26 -0.34
CA ILE A 506 11.07 -26.14 0.61
C ILE A 506 11.93 -25.31 1.57
N ALA A 507 11.42 -25.16 2.79
CA ALA A 507 12.00 -24.24 3.76
C ALA A 507 13.49 -24.51 4.02
N ASN A 508 14.32 -23.51 3.74
CA ASN A 508 15.77 -23.56 3.90
C ASN A 508 16.33 -22.20 4.33
N PRO A 509 16.09 -21.75 5.59
CA PRO A 509 16.42 -20.38 6.03
C PRO A 509 17.87 -19.94 5.83
N GLY A 510 18.80 -20.90 5.73
CA GLY A 510 20.22 -20.67 5.46
C GLY A 510 20.60 -20.46 3.99
N GLN A 511 19.65 -20.59 3.04
CA GLN A 511 19.80 -20.38 1.60
C GLN A 511 21.09 -20.98 1.03
N LYS A 512 21.45 -22.17 1.52
CA LYS A 512 22.70 -22.82 1.13
C LYS A 512 22.58 -23.26 -0.32
N ASP A 513 23.51 -22.78 -1.14
CA ASP A 513 23.68 -23.12 -2.55
C ASP A 513 25.18 -23.42 -2.72
N SER A 514 25.53 -24.71 -2.72
CA SER A 514 26.92 -25.15 -2.66
C SER A 514 27.65 -25.11 -4.01
N ASP A 515 26.92 -25.16 -5.13
CA ASP A 515 27.46 -25.14 -6.49
C ASP A 515 27.24 -23.81 -7.22
N GLY A 516 26.42 -22.91 -6.66
CA GLY A 516 26.26 -21.52 -7.07
C GLY A 516 25.38 -21.34 -8.31
N ASP A 517 24.46 -22.27 -8.56
CA ASP A 517 23.57 -22.23 -9.72
C ASP A 517 22.28 -21.40 -9.49
N GLY A 518 22.07 -20.95 -8.25
CA GLY A 518 20.90 -20.18 -7.83
C GLY A 518 19.72 -21.02 -7.34
N ILE A 519 19.86 -22.35 -7.29
CA ILE A 519 18.90 -23.30 -6.71
C ILE A 519 19.48 -23.83 -5.40
N GLY A 520 18.68 -23.89 -4.33
CA GLY A 520 19.18 -24.27 -3.02
C GLY A 520 19.40 -25.77 -2.86
N ASP A 521 20.38 -26.13 -2.02
CA ASP A 521 20.73 -27.50 -1.62
C ASP A 521 19.52 -28.29 -1.03
N ALA A 522 18.46 -27.59 -0.61
CA ALA A 522 17.27 -28.17 0.00
C ALA A 522 16.25 -28.70 -1.02
N CYS A 523 16.17 -28.07 -2.20
CA CYS A 523 15.25 -28.43 -3.27
C CYS A 523 15.96 -29.13 -4.43
N CYS A 524 17.24 -28.82 -4.65
CA CYS A 524 18.12 -29.58 -5.51
C CYS A 524 19.36 -30.02 -4.73
N CYS A 525 19.92 -31.16 -5.07
CA CYS A 525 21.24 -31.52 -4.54
C CYS A 525 22.32 -30.67 -5.23
N VAL A 526 23.59 -30.79 -4.81
CA VAL A 526 24.74 -29.99 -5.28
C VAL A 526 25.18 -30.38 -6.70
N GLY A 527 24.24 -30.52 -7.64
CA GLY A 527 24.55 -30.98 -8.98
C GLY A 527 23.47 -30.79 -10.03
N THR A 528 23.92 -30.88 -11.27
CA THR A 528 23.11 -30.65 -12.47
C THR A 528 22.17 -31.83 -12.75
N THR A 529 20.92 -31.56 -13.12
CA THR A 529 19.99 -32.58 -13.65
C THR A 529 20.69 -33.51 -14.63
N GLY A 530 20.58 -34.83 -14.44
CA GLY A 530 21.32 -35.83 -15.23
C GLY A 530 22.64 -36.31 -14.61
N ASN A 531 23.16 -35.68 -13.55
CA ASN A 531 24.32 -36.13 -12.77
C ASN A 531 23.94 -37.22 -11.76
N VAL A 532 23.33 -38.30 -12.24
CA VAL A 532 22.74 -39.40 -11.46
C VAL A 532 23.71 -40.04 -10.45
N ASN A 533 25.02 -39.95 -10.70
CA ASN A 533 26.05 -40.51 -9.82
C ASN A 533 26.73 -39.53 -8.87
N TYR A 534 26.37 -38.25 -8.91
CA TYR A 534 26.87 -37.22 -8.00
C TYR A 534 28.39 -36.97 -8.05
N VAL A 535 29.06 -37.19 -9.20
CA VAL A 535 30.47 -36.79 -9.40
C VAL A 535 30.66 -35.42 -10.06
N GLY A 536 29.56 -34.73 -10.40
CA GLY A 536 29.57 -33.32 -10.81
C GLY A 536 29.81 -33.10 -12.30
N ILE A 537 29.67 -34.14 -13.11
CA ILE A 537 29.68 -34.08 -14.58
C ILE A 537 28.58 -35.00 -15.10
N VAL A 538 27.86 -34.58 -16.15
CA VAL A 538 26.86 -35.43 -16.79
C VAL A 538 27.52 -36.22 -17.92
N ASP A 539 27.70 -37.53 -17.74
CA ASP A 539 28.37 -38.42 -18.68
C ASP A 539 27.75 -39.84 -18.75
N LEU A 540 28.45 -40.79 -19.37
CA LEU A 540 27.95 -42.17 -19.52
C LEU A 540 27.90 -42.95 -18.19
N ALA A 541 28.61 -42.53 -17.16
CA ALA A 541 28.53 -43.14 -15.85
C ALA A 541 27.17 -42.83 -15.18
N ASP A 542 26.58 -41.67 -15.44
CA ASP A 542 25.21 -41.34 -15.02
C ASP A 542 24.18 -42.20 -15.71
N LEU A 543 24.35 -42.41 -17.02
CA LEU A 543 23.51 -43.31 -17.79
C LEU A 543 23.55 -44.73 -17.19
N SER A 544 24.76 -45.19 -16.84
CA SER A 544 24.95 -46.51 -16.23
C SER A 544 24.30 -46.60 -14.85
N ALA A 545 24.40 -45.55 -14.04
CA ALA A 545 23.75 -45.45 -12.73
C ALA A 545 22.22 -45.47 -12.85
N LEU A 546 21.65 -44.70 -13.77
CA LEU A 546 20.21 -44.64 -14.02
C LEU A 546 19.66 -45.98 -14.53
N VAL A 547 20.37 -46.65 -15.44
CA VAL A 547 20.01 -48.00 -15.90
C VAL A 547 20.04 -48.99 -14.73
N SER A 548 21.07 -48.94 -13.90
CA SER A 548 21.18 -49.83 -12.73
C SER A 548 20.04 -49.61 -11.74
N TYR A 549 19.65 -48.35 -11.49
CA TYR A 549 18.49 -48.04 -10.66
C TYR A 549 17.18 -48.59 -11.26
N LEU A 550 16.88 -48.26 -12.53
CA LEU A 550 15.64 -48.65 -13.21
C LEU A 550 15.49 -50.17 -13.38
N THR A 551 16.59 -50.90 -13.47
CA THR A 551 16.59 -52.35 -13.65
C THR A 551 16.68 -53.14 -12.34
N GLY A 552 16.74 -52.47 -11.19
CA GLY A 552 16.87 -53.11 -9.89
C GLY A 552 18.27 -53.68 -9.63
N GLY A 553 19.30 -53.16 -10.32
CA GLY A 553 20.71 -53.52 -10.18
C GLY A 553 21.38 -53.09 -8.87
N GLY A 554 20.60 -52.58 -7.91
CA GLY A 554 21.06 -52.25 -6.55
C GLY A 554 21.72 -50.89 -6.41
N TYR A 555 21.71 -50.06 -7.47
CA TYR A 555 22.16 -48.68 -7.37
C TYR A 555 21.13 -47.83 -6.61
N ALA A 556 21.55 -47.26 -5.48
CA ALA A 556 20.76 -46.30 -4.73
C ALA A 556 21.08 -44.90 -5.23
N LEU A 557 20.04 -44.17 -5.68
CA LEU A 557 20.19 -42.80 -6.14
C LEU A 557 20.63 -41.90 -4.98
N PRO A 558 21.79 -41.22 -5.08
CA PRO A 558 22.21 -40.23 -4.09
C PRO A 558 21.22 -39.07 -4.05
N CYS A 559 20.72 -38.66 -5.22
CA CYS A 559 19.70 -37.64 -5.39
C CYS A 559 18.65 -38.09 -6.42
N PRO A 560 17.41 -38.40 -6.01
CA PRO A 560 16.34 -38.74 -6.94
C PRO A 560 16.00 -37.62 -7.93
N ASN A 561 16.13 -36.35 -7.53
CA ASN A 561 15.80 -35.19 -8.38
C ASN A 561 16.71 -35.10 -9.61
N GLU A 562 18.00 -35.42 -9.49
CA GLU A 562 18.94 -35.45 -10.63
C GLU A 562 18.65 -36.60 -11.61
N ALA A 563 18.01 -37.67 -11.15
CA ALA A 563 17.61 -38.81 -11.97
C ALA A 563 16.27 -38.63 -12.69
N ASN A 564 15.47 -37.64 -12.27
CA ASN A 564 14.21 -37.23 -12.91
C ASN A 564 14.50 -36.24 -14.05
N VAL A 565 15.29 -36.70 -15.02
CA VAL A 565 15.86 -35.89 -16.12
C VAL A 565 14.80 -35.16 -16.95
N ASN A 566 13.57 -35.68 -17.04
CA ASN A 566 12.48 -35.06 -17.79
C ASN A 566 11.58 -34.13 -16.97
N ALA A 567 11.84 -34.00 -15.66
CA ALA A 567 11.09 -33.18 -14.71
C ALA A 567 9.58 -33.51 -14.58
N VAL A 568 9.16 -34.75 -14.89
CA VAL A 568 7.75 -35.18 -14.76
C VAL A 568 7.43 -35.70 -13.35
N GLY A 569 8.44 -35.91 -12.50
CA GLY A 569 8.28 -36.24 -11.08
C GLY A 569 8.26 -37.74 -10.80
N ILE A 570 8.56 -38.56 -11.81
CA ILE A 570 8.67 -40.01 -11.71
C ILE A 570 9.92 -40.41 -12.48
N ILE A 571 10.81 -41.17 -11.84
CA ILE A 571 12.04 -41.66 -12.46
C ILE A 571 11.74 -42.94 -13.23
N ASP A 572 11.72 -42.87 -14.56
CA ASP A 572 11.38 -43.96 -15.46
C ASP A 572 12.21 -44.00 -16.75
N LEU A 573 11.76 -44.79 -17.73
CA LEU A 573 12.42 -44.95 -19.03
C LEU A 573 12.43 -43.67 -19.88
N ALA A 574 11.53 -42.72 -19.62
CA ALA A 574 11.53 -41.44 -20.30
C ALA A 574 12.69 -40.56 -19.81
N ASP A 575 13.08 -40.63 -18.54
CA ASP A 575 14.30 -39.96 -18.04
C ASP A 575 15.55 -40.55 -18.67
N LEU A 576 15.59 -41.89 -18.78
CA LEU A 576 16.68 -42.58 -19.48
C LEU A 576 16.78 -42.10 -20.93
N SER A 577 15.64 -42.00 -21.62
CA SER A 577 15.59 -41.53 -23.01
C SER A 577 16.04 -40.08 -23.16
N ALA A 578 15.67 -39.22 -22.22
CA ALA A 578 16.09 -37.82 -22.15
C ALA A 578 17.61 -37.70 -21.94
N LEU A 579 18.16 -38.46 -20.99
CA LEU A 579 19.60 -38.48 -20.71
C LEU A 579 20.42 -39.00 -21.90
N VAL A 580 19.95 -40.05 -22.58
CA VAL A 580 20.57 -40.54 -23.82
C VAL A 580 20.54 -39.46 -24.91
N SER A 581 19.42 -38.79 -25.09
CA SER A 581 19.29 -37.72 -26.09
C SER A 581 20.25 -36.55 -25.81
N TYR A 582 20.41 -36.17 -24.54
CA TYR A 582 21.38 -35.16 -24.13
C TYR A 582 22.82 -35.59 -24.45
N LEU A 583 23.24 -36.77 -23.98
CA LEU A 583 24.60 -37.28 -24.13
C LEU A 583 24.99 -37.54 -25.60
N THR A 584 24.02 -37.80 -26.46
CA THR A 584 24.25 -38.09 -27.89
C THR A 584 24.11 -36.86 -28.79
N GLY A 585 23.84 -35.67 -28.22
CA GLY A 585 23.65 -34.44 -29.00
C GLY A 585 22.33 -34.41 -29.77
N GLY A 586 21.34 -35.19 -29.35
CA GLY A 586 19.98 -35.28 -29.92
C GLY A 586 19.10 -34.05 -29.70
N GLY A 587 19.65 -32.97 -29.12
CA GLY A 587 18.98 -31.68 -28.93
C GLY A 587 18.13 -31.59 -27.66
N TYR A 588 18.16 -32.60 -26.78
CA TYR A 588 17.56 -32.48 -25.46
C TYR A 588 18.44 -31.58 -24.59
N LEU A 589 17.85 -30.53 -24.02
CA LEU A 589 18.50 -29.68 -23.04
C LEU A 589 18.04 -30.13 -21.66
N LEU A 590 19.00 -30.39 -20.77
CA LEU A 590 18.69 -30.75 -19.40
C LEU A 590 17.94 -29.59 -18.74
N PRO A 591 16.75 -29.81 -18.18
CA PRO A 591 16.08 -28.77 -17.44
C PRO A 591 16.89 -28.42 -16.18
N PRO A 592 16.77 -27.18 -15.68
CA PRO A 592 17.17 -26.89 -14.30
C PRO A 592 16.46 -27.87 -13.36
N CYS A 593 17.08 -28.16 -12.22
CA CYS A 593 16.41 -28.91 -11.15
C CYS A 593 15.05 -28.25 -10.83
N PRO A 594 13.98 -29.02 -10.58
CA PRO A 594 12.69 -28.47 -10.21
C PRO A 594 12.70 -27.73 -8.87
#